data_AF-A0A7C2VW28-F1
#
_entry.id   AF-A0A7C2VW28-F1
#
_cell.length_a   1.000
_cell.length_b   1.000
_cell.length_c   1.000
_cell.angle_alpha   90.00
_cell.angle_beta   90.00
_cell.angle_gamma   90.00
#
_symmetry.space_group_name_H-M   'P 1'
#
loop_
_entity.id
_entity.type
_entity.pdbx_description
1 polymer ?
#
loop_
_entity_poly.entity_id
_entity_poly.type
_entity_poly.pdbx_seq_one_letter_code
_entity_poly.pdbx_strand_id
1 'polypeptide(L)' 'MRLEVRHDREAESMEAKAQWFQSLSVEERMEIFCEFTEMALTLNPRLKDGAHVEPIPGRIQVLRLEQPTAGSESTP' A
#
# COMPACT_ATOMS: atom_id res chain seq x y z
N MET A 1 -37.01 -13.14 -9.36
CA MET A 1 -36.17 -11.92 -9.46
C MET A 1 -34.72 -12.36 -9.41
N ARG A 2 -33.89 -11.95 -10.37
CA ARG A 2 -32.45 -12.23 -10.39
C ARG A 2 -31.72 -10.95 -10.04
N LEU A 3 -31.02 -10.93 -8.92
CA LEU A 3 -30.16 -9.82 -8.53
C LEU A 3 -28.82 -10.03 -9.23
N GLU A 4 -28.44 -9.10 -10.10
CA GLU A 4 -27.17 -9.12 -10.80
C GLU A 4 -26.33 -7.94 -10.30
N VAL A 5 -25.12 -8.23 -9.83
CA VAL A 5 -24.18 -7.21 -9.38
C VAL A 5 -23.54 -6.59 -10.62
N ARG A 6 -23.82 -5.31 -10.88
CA ARG A 6 -23.21 -4.56 -11.99
C ARG A 6 -22.05 -3.73 -11.45
N HIS A 7 -20.84 -4.01 -11.92
CA HIS A 7 -19.65 -3.23 -11.63
C HIS A 7 -19.43 -2.22 -12.75
N ASP A 8 -20.13 -1.08 -12.67
CA ASP A 8 -19.99 0.02 -13.61
C ASP A 8 -19.38 1.24 -12.91
N ARG A 9 -18.23 1.72 -13.40
CA ARG A 9 -17.55 2.89 -12.83
C ARG A 9 -18.39 4.17 -12.98
N GLU A 10 -19.23 4.26 -14.01
CA GLU A 10 -20.11 5.41 -14.22
C GLU A 10 -21.32 5.40 -13.28
N ALA A 11 -21.68 4.22 -12.76
CA ALA A 11 -22.71 4.10 -11.74
C ALA A 11 -22.22 4.55 -10.34
N GLU A 12 -20.92 4.79 -10.18
CA GLU A 12 -20.27 5.06 -8.91
C GLU A 12 -19.79 6.53 -8.84
N SER A 13 -20.68 7.41 -8.36
CA SER A 13 -20.38 8.84 -8.25
C SER A 13 -19.20 9.13 -7.33
N MET A 14 -18.49 10.23 -7.59
CA MET A 14 -17.38 10.67 -6.73
C MET A 14 -17.88 11.02 -5.33
N GLU A 15 -19.08 11.57 -5.22
CA GLU A 15 -19.75 11.92 -3.98
C GLU A 15 -20.02 10.68 -3.13
N ALA A 16 -20.51 9.60 -3.73
CA ALA A 16 -20.74 8.33 -3.03
C ALA A 16 -19.43 7.73 -2.51
N LYS A 17 -18.34 7.79 -3.30
CA LYS A 17 -17.02 7.33 -2.85
C LYS A 17 -16.47 8.17 -1.71
N ALA A 18 -16.62 9.49 -1.80
CA ALA A 18 -16.20 10.40 -0.75
C ALA A 18 -16.98 10.14 0.55
N GLN A 19 -18.29 9.96 0.47
CA GLN A 19 -19.14 9.61 1.63
C GLN A 19 -18.76 8.27 2.23
N TRP A 20 -18.57 7.23 1.40
CA TRP A 20 -18.08 5.94 1.85
C TRP A 20 -16.75 6.06 2.58
N PHE A 21 -15.76 6.74 2.00
CA PHE A 21 -14.45 6.90 2.61
C PHE A 21 -14.48 7.72 3.91
N GLN A 22 -15.39 8.70 4.00
CA GLN A 22 -15.61 9.49 5.22
C GLN A 22 -16.26 8.66 6.34
N SER A 23 -17.06 7.65 6.00
CA SER A 23 -17.72 6.78 6.98
C SER A 23 -16.77 5.84 7.72
N LEU A 24 -15.56 5.66 7.21
CA LEU A 24 -14.53 4.82 7.81
C LEU A 24 -13.93 5.44 9.08
N SER A 25 -13.51 4.60 10.01
CA SER A 25 -12.63 4.98 11.13
C SER A 25 -11.24 5.43 10.64
N VAL A 26 -10.43 5.99 11.55
CA VAL A 26 -9.05 6.37 11.20
C VAL A 26 -8.21 5.14 10.90
N GLU A 27 -8.44 4.07 11.64
CA GLU A 27 -7.78 2.77 11.53
C GLU A 27 -8.07 2.12 10.17
N GLU A 28 -9.35 2.02 9.77
CA GLU A 28 -9.74 1.47 8.47
C GLU A 28 -9.19 2.32 7.31
N ARG A 29 -9.17 3.65 7.44
CA ARG A 29 -8.53 4.51 6.44
C ARG A 29 -7.04 4.23 6.31
N MET A 30 -6.36 3.96 7.43
CA MET A 30 -4.94 3.64 7.44
C MET A 30 -4.67 2.27 6.79
N GLU A 31 -5.52 1.27 7.08
CA GLU A 31 -5.42 -0.05 6.45
C GLU A 31 -5.54 0.05 4.92
N ILE A 32 -6.58 0.72 4.42
CA ILE A 32 -6.76 0.95 2.98
C ILE A 32 -5.58 1.70 2.36
N PHE A 33 -5.07 2.73 3.05
CA PHE A 33 -3.92 3.49 2.59
C PHE A 33 -2.67 2.60 2.47
N CYS A 34 -2.41 1.75 3.46
CA CYS A 34 -1.31 0.79 3.44
C CYS A 34 -1.47 -0.23 2.30
N GLU A 35 -2.66 -0.81 2.13
CA GLU A 35 -2.94 -1.78 1.05
C GLU A 35 -2.68 -1.18 -0.33
N PHE A 36 -3.18 0.04 -0.58
CA PHE A 36 -2.94 0.71 -1.87
C PHE A 36 -1.48 1.10 -2.07
N THR A 37 -0.78 1.49 -1.01
CA THR A 37 0.65 1.81 -1.07
C THR A 37 1.47 0.55 -1.39
N GLU A 38 1.19 -0.57 -0.72
CA GLU A 38 1.86 -1.85 -0.97
C GLU A 38 1.61 -2.33 -2.40
N MET A 39 0.36 -2.24 -2.88
CA MET A 39 0.01 -2.57 -4.26
C MET A 39 0.77 -1.69 -5.26
N ALA A 40 0.82 -0.37 -5.03
CA ALA A 40 1.51 0.58 -5.91
C ALA A 40 3.03 0.30 -5.96
N LEU A 41 3.65 0.01 -4.81
CA LEU A 41 5.07 -0.33 -4.72
C LEU A 41 5.38 -1.71 -5.31
N THR A 42 4.48 -2.67 -5.15
CA THR A 42 4.62 -4.00 -5.76
C THR A 42 4.60 -3.92 -7.29
N LEU A 43 3.66 -3.14 -7.84
CA LEU A 43 3.53 -2.96 -9.29
C LEU A 43 4.61 -2.05 -9.87
N ASN A 44 5.08 -1.07 -9.11
CA ASN A 44 6.14 -0.17 -9.52
C ASN A 44 7.15 0.06 -8.38
N PRO A 45 8.14 -0.84 -8.22
CA PRO A 45 9.11 -0.74 -7.12
C PRO A 45 9.97 0.53 -7.13
N ARG A 46 10.04 1.22 -8.28
CA ARG A 46 10.80 2.46 -8.46
C ARG A 46 10.01 3.72 -8.07
N LEU A 47 8.75 3.59 -7.68
CA LEU A 47 7.94 4.74 -7.24
C LEU A 47 8.60 5.49 -6.06
N LYS A 48 9.32 4.75 -5.22
CA LYS A 48 10.11 5.27 -4.09
C LYS A 48 11.33 6.10 -4.50
N ASP A 49 11.74 6.03 -5.76
CA ASP A 49 12.94 6.74 -6.28
C ASP A 49 12.56 8.08 -6.95
N GLY A 50 11.29 8.52 -6.83
CA GLY A 50 10.80 9.75 -7.44
C GLY A 50 11.45 11.02 -6.88
N ALA A 51 11.48 12.08 -7.68
CA ALA A 51 12.25 13.32 -7.45
C ALA A 51 11.91 14.12 -6.16
N HIS A 52 10.89 13.71 -5.39
CA HIS A 52 10.49 14.35 -4.13
C HIS A 52 10.23 13.34 -3.00
N VAL A 53 10.77 12.12 -3.09
CA VAL A 53 10.70 11.11 -2.02
C VAL A 53 11.81 11.38 -1.00
N GLU A 54 11.78 12.56 -0.38
CA GLU A 54 12.62 12.87 0.78
C GLU A 54 11.89 12.38 2.04
N PRO A 55 12.52 11.56 2.90
CA PRO A 55 11.97 11.25 4.21
C PRO A 55 11.70 12.55 4.96
N ILE A 56 10.45 12.76 5.39
CA ILE A 56 10.11 13.95 6.18
C ILE A 56 11.02 13.93 7.43
N PRO A 57 11.81 14.98 7.68
CA PRO A 57 12.70 15.04 8.83
C PRO A 57 11.93 14.73 10.11
N GLY A 58 12.35 13.69 10.84
CA GLY A 58 11.70 13.21 12.07
C GLY A 58 10.85 11.93 11.92
N ARG A 59 10.65 11.38 10.72
CA ARG A 59 10.06 10.05 10.53
C ARG A 59 11.13 9.00 10.23
N ILE A 60 11.34 8.09 11.19
CA ILE A 60 12.30 6.98 11.07
C ILE A 60 11.61 5.80 10.40
N GLN A 61 12.16 5.29 9.30
CA GLN A 61 11.80 3.99 8.74
C GLN A 61 12.71 2.92 9.36
N VAL A 62 12.14 1.96 10.08
CA VAL A 62 12.88 0.82 10.63
C VAL A 62 12.88 -0.30 9.59
N LEU A 63 14.05 -0.61 9.05
CA LEU A 63 14.24 -1.76 8.15
C LEU A 63 14.73 -2.96 8.97
N ARG A 64 14.12 -4.12 8.76
CA ARG A 64 14.66 -5.40 9.24
C ARG A 64 15.58 -5.96 8.16
N LEU A 65 16.87 -6.02 8.45
CA LEU A 65 17.83 -6.72 7.59
C LEU A 65 17.74 -8.22 7.89
N GLU A 66 17.48 -9.05 6.87
CA GLU A 66 17.67 -10.49 7.00
C GLU A 66 19.17 -10.76 7.18
N GLN A 67 19.50 -11.48 8.25
CA GLN A 67 20.88 -11.86 8.55
C GLN A 67 21.33 -12.92 7.54
N PRO A 68 22.55 -12.81 6.97
CA PRO A 68 23.07 -13.89 6.15
C PRO A 68 23.22 -15.14 7.03
N THR A 69 22.56 -16.23 6.64
CA THR A 69 22.74 -17.53 7.29
C THR A 69 24.18 -17.96 7.13
N ALA A 70 24.96 -17.90 8.23
CA ALA A 70 26.29 -18.45 8.27
C ALA A 70 26.21 -19.98 8.12
N GLY A 71 26.58 -20.48 6.94
CA GLY A 71 26.57 -21.92 6.68
C GLY A 71 26.89 -22.29 5.25
N SER A 72 28.16 -22.16 4.85
CA SER A 72 28.88 -23.16 4.03
C SER A 72 30.21 -22.58 3.51
N GLU A 73 31.22 -22.50 4.39
CA GLU A 73 32.60 -22.59 3.95
C GLU A 73 33.12 -23.99 4.34
N SER A 74 32.93 -24.93 3.43
CA SER A 74 33.73 -26.15 3.32
C SER A 74 35.11 -25.75 2.77
N THR A 75 36.09 -25.75 3.65
CA THR A 75 37.54 -25.63 3.34
C THR A 75 38.09 -27.05 3.06
N PRO A 76 39.08 -27.21 2.16
CA PRO A 76 39.22 -28.38 1.28
C PRO A 76 39.73 -29.67 1.92
#